data_AF-A0A3P6ELR0-F1
#
_entry.id   AF-A0A3P6ELR0-F1
#
_cell.length_a   1.000
_cell.length_b   1.000
_cell.length_c   1.000
_cell.angle_alpha   90.00
_cell.angle_beta   90.00
_cell.angle_gamma   90.00
#
_symmetry.space_group_name_H-M   'P 1'
#
loop_
_entity.id
_entity.type
_entity.pdbx_description
1 polymer ?
#
loop_
_entity_poly.entity_id
_entity_poly.type
_entity_poly.pdbx_seq_one_letter_code
_entity_poly.pdbx_strand_id
1 'polypeptide(L)'
;MGMSQLMLVTLEKECLQLLSAEMSLPLHQLIPSWLEFVLYSQGCLLIVKNYTADRLNFGLAAEQAKYEGYKVETVIVGEDCALPPPRGFAGRRGLAGTILVYKVAGAAAAAGLSLEEVAAEAKCASEMVGTMGVAFSLCKLLGPVTSDRLGQKKMELGLGIHGEPGAAVVDVQPVDVVVSLLLQKILSPETNYVPITRGDRVVLMVNGHPFDGTYDCSWKNCL
;
A
#
# COMPACT_ATOMS: atom_id res chain seq x y z
N MET A 1 24.56 24.05 -1.45
CA MET A 1 23.14 23.85 -1.83
C MET A 1 22.81 22.40 -1.53
N GLY A 2 22.27 22.15 -0.34
CA GLY A 2 22.05 20.81 0.19
C GLY A 2 20.80 20.17 -0.42
N MET A 3 20.94 18.96 -0.92
CA MET A 3 19.82 18.15 -1.39
C MET A 3 18.93 17.78 -0.20
N SER A 4 17.63 17.98 -0.36
CA SER A 4 16.59 17.52 0.56
C SER A 4 16.59 15.99 0.60
N GLN A 5 17.01 15.40 1.72
CA GLN A 5 16.77 13.97 1.97
C GLN A 5 15.47 13.83 2.77
N LEU A 6 14.36 13.59 2.06
CA LEU A 6 13.14 13.06 2.66
C LEU A 6 13.28 11.54 2.73
N MET A 7 13.17 10.97 3.92
CA MET A 7 13.02 9.52 4.07
C MET A 7 11.55 9.15 4.16
N LEU A 8 11.17 8.20 3.31
CA LEU A 8 9.83 7.68 3.15
C LEU A 8 9.84 6.23 3.64
N VAL A 9 9.25 5.96 4.80
CA VAL A 9 9.34 4.64 5.45
C VAL A 9 8.14 3.78 5.07
N THR A 10 8.41 2.62 4.48
CA THR A 10 7.39 1.68 3.99
C THR A 10 7.87 0.24 4.17
N LEU A 11 6.98 -0.67 4.55
CA LEU A 11 7.27 -2.10 4.59
C LEU A 11 6.68 -2.76 3.34
N GLU A 12 7.46 -2.86 2.27
CA GLU A 12 7.38 -3.93 1.25
C GLU A 12 8.59 -3.89 0.31
N LYS A 13 8.87 -5.03 -0.34
CA LYS A 13 10.20 -5.63 -0.47
C LYS A 13 11.25 -4.94 -1.36
N GLU A 14 11.00 -3.85 -2.06
CA GLU A 14 12.02 -3.28 -2.96
C GLU A 14 11.81 -1.76 -3.17
N CYS A 15 12.88 -1.01 -2.86
CA CYS A 15 13.11 0.45 -3.02
C CYS A 15 12.74 1.42 -1.88
N LEU A 16 13.79 2.17 -1.46
CA LEU A 16 13.91 3.28 -0.50
C LEU A 16 13.87 2.91 1.00
N GLN A 17 15.10 2.70 1.52
CA GLN A 17 15.53 2.38 2.90
C GLN A 17 14.69 1.33 3.65
N LEU A 18 14.96 0.08 3.26
CA LEU A 18 14.56 -1.16 3.92
C LEU A 18 15.30 -1.38 5.24
N LEU A 19 14.56 -1.72 6.30
CA LEU A 19 15.03 -2.60 7.36
C LEU A 19 13.98 -3.68 7.63
N SER A 20 14.30 -4.89 7.17
CA SER A 20 13.81 -6.12 7.76
C SER A 20 14.55 -6.34 9.08
N ALA A 21 13.98 -5.88 10.20
CA ALA A 21 14.44 -6.30 11.52
C ALA A 21 13.81 -7.65 11.83
N GLU A 22 14.63 -8.61 12.27
CA GLU A 22 14.20 -9.93 12.73
C GLU A 22 13.05 -9.81 13.75
N MET A 23 12.04 -10.65 13.57
CA MET A 23 10.76 -10.67 14.32
C MET A 23 10.91 -11.09 15.80
N SER A 24 11.76 -10.44 16.59
CA SER A 24 11.92 -10.73 18.03
C SER A 24 11.61 -9.54 18.95
N LEU A 25 11.47 -8.31 18.43
CA LEU A 25 11.11 -7.12 19.20
C LEU A 25 9.80 -6.49 18.70
N PRO A 26 8.95 -5.92 19.58
CA PRO A 26 7.75 -5.20 19.17
C PRO A 26 8.10 -4.00 18.29
N LEU A 27 7.43 -3.85 17.14
CA LEU A 27 7.76 -2.84 16.12
C LEU A 27 7.82 -1.41 16.69
N HIS A 28 6.91 -1.06 17.62
CA HIS A 28 6.88 0.26 18.27
C HIS A 28 8.12 0.57 19.15
N GLN A 29 8.89 -0.43 19.59
CA GLN A 29 10.11 -0.22 20.37
C GLN A 29 11.32 0.06 19.49
N LEU A 30 11.27 -0.37 18.23
CA LEU A 30 12.35 -0.15 17.26
C LEU A 30 12.19 1.20 16.56
N ILE A 31 10.95 1.64 16.28
CA ILE A 31 10.67 2.86 15.50
C ILE A 31 11.28 4.14 16.10
N PRO A 32 11.28 4.40 17.42
CA PRO A 32 11.93 5.59 17.99
C PRO A 32 13.43 5.64 17.66
N SER A 33 14.16 4.53 17.85
CA SER A 33 15.59 4.47 17.51
C SER A 33 15.87 4.62 16.01
N TRP A 34 14.95 4.22 15.14
CA TRP A 34 15.07 4.45 13.69
C TRP A 34 14.87 5.91 13.32
N LEU A 35 13.86 6.55 13.92
CA LEU A 35 13.58 7.96 13.72
C LEU A 35 14.81 8.79 14.11
N GLU A 36 15.44 8.51 15.25
CA GLU A 36 16.69 9.18 15.64
C GLU A 36 17.83 9.02 14.62
N PHE A 37 17.94 7.87 13.94
CA PHE A 37 18.99 7.60 12.95
C PHE A 37 18.74 8.28 11.59
N VAL A 38 17.48 8.63 11.32
CA VAL A 38 16.97 9.05 10.00
C VAL A 38 16.61 10.53 9.96
N LEU A 39 16.29 11.12 11.10
CA LEU A 39 15.79 12.48 11.22
C LEU A 39 16.92 13.49 11.13
N TYR A 40 17.20 13.93 9.91
CA TYR A 40 17.87 15.21 9.68
C TYR A 40 16.95 16.37 10.11
N SER A 41 17.53 17.57 10.26
CA SER A 41 16.90 18.78 10.80
C SER A 41 15.60 19.27 10.12
N GLN A 42 15.18 18.64 9.01
CA GLN A 42 14.04 19.03 8.17
C GLN A 42 12.75 18.23 8.46
N GLY A 43 12.82 17.13 9.22
CA GLY A 43 11.66 16.29 9.60
C GLY A 43 11.43 15.05 8.70
N CYS A 44 10.36 14.30 8.96
CA CYS A 44 10.03 13.04 8.26
C CYS A 44 8.55 12.90 7.95
N LEU A 45 8.24 12.31 6.78
CA LEU A 45 6.89 11.91 6.39
C LEU A 45 6.75 10.38 6.49
N LEU A 46 5.80 9.93 7.29
CA LEU A 46 5.38 8.53 7.37
C LEU A 46 4.23 8.28 6.40
N ILE A 47 4.42 7.39 5.42
CA ILE A 47 3.35 6.96 4.52
C ILE A 47 2.95 5.53 4.86
N VAL A 48 1.83 5.40 5.56
CA VAL A 48 1.41 4.18 6.25
C VAL A 48 0.23 3.55 5.50
N LYS A 49 0.37 2.28 5.10
CA LYS A 49 -0.75 1.52 4.54
C LYS A 49 -1.86 1.39 5.58
N ASN A 50 -3.12 1.44 5.16
CA ASN A 50 -4.26 1.45 6.08
C ASN A 50 -4.59 0.04 6.61
N TYR A 51 -3.71 -0.47 7.46
CA TYR A 51 -3.87 -1.67 8.27
C TYR A 51 -3.87 -1.30 9.75
N THR A 52 -4.69 -1.98 10.55
CA THR A 52 -4.83 -1.66 11.98
C THR A 52 -3.49 -1.74 12.72
N ALA A 53 -2.71 -2.79 12.47
CA ALA A 53 -1.40 -2.97 13.09
C ALA A 53 -0.43 -1.84 12.70
N ASP A 54 -0.37 -1.49 11.41
CA ASP A 54 0.49 -0.42 10.90
C ASP A 54 0.10 0.93 11.52
N ARG A 55 -1.19 1.26 11.53
CA ARG A 55 -1.68 2.53 12.11
C ARG A 55 -1.35 2.66 13.59
N LEU A 56 -1.52 1.59 14.36
CA LEU A 56 -1.20 1.61 15.79
C LEU A 56 0.32 1.74 16.01
N ASN A 57 1.12 0.93 15.32
CA ASN A 57 2.57 0.93 15.50
C ASN A 57 3.22 2.25 15.05
N PHE A 58 2.92 2.72 13.83
CA PHE A 58 3.47 3.97 13.30
C PHE A 58 2.85 5.20 13.94
N GLY A 59 1.57 5.14 14.35
CA GLY A 59 0.91 6.22 15.08
C GLY A 59 1.58 6.46 16.44
N LEU A 60 1.79 5.41 17.23
CA LEU A 60 2.50 5.51 18.51
C LEU A 60 3.93 6.04 18.33
N ALA A 61 4.63 5.56 17.29
CA ALA A 61 5.98 6.01 17.03
C ALA A 61 6.05 7.48 16.58
N ALA A 62 5.11 7.94 15.75
CA ALA A 62 5.01 9.33 15.34
C ALA A 62 4.77 10.25 16.55
N GLU A 63 3.88 9.87 17.47
CA GLU A 63 3.62 10.64 18.68
C GLU A 63 4.82 10.67 19.63
N GLN A 64 5.54 9.55 19.77
CA GLN A 64 6.79 9.50 20.52
C GLN A 64 7.86 10.44 19.93
N ALA A 65 8.03 10.42 18.60
CA ALA A 65 8.96 11.30 17.90
C ALA A 65 8.65 12.79 18.12
N LYS A 66 7.36 13.15 18.02
CA LYS A 66 6.89 14.52 18.26
C LYS A 66 7.14 14.93 19.71
N TYR A 67 6.92 14.02 20.67
CA TYR A 67 7.22 14.27 22.08
C TYR A 67 8.71 14.54 22.32
N GLU A 68 9.59 13.88 21.57
CA GLU A 68 11.04 14.09 21.59
C GLU A 68 11.50 15.35 20.82
N GLY A 69 10.58 16.09 20.20
CA GLY A 69 10.84 17.35 19.52
C GLY A 69 11.09 17.22 18.01
N TYR A 70 10.90 16.05 17.43
CA TYR A 70 11.04 15.84 15.99
C TYR A 70 9.78 16.28 15.21
N LYS A 71 10.01 16.79 14.00
CA LYS A 71 8.92 17.12 13.06
C LYS A 71 8.52 15.88 12.28
N VAL A 72 7.29 15.39 12.48
CA VAL A 72 6.77 14.19 11.82
C VAL A 72 5.36 14.45 11.31
N GLU A 73 5.15 14.19 10.03
CA GLU A 73 3.84 14.14 9.37
C GLU A 73 3.48 12.69 9.01
N THR A 74 2.18 12.39 8.94
CA THR A 74 1.70 11.04 8.63
C THR A 74 0.58 11.08 7.60
N VAL A 75 0.73 10.30 6.53
CA VAL A 75 -0.32 10.05 5.52
C VAL A 75 -0.71 8.59 5.55
N ILE A 76 -2.00 8.33 5.77
CA ILE A 76 -2.57 6.99 5.70
C ILE A 76 -3.06 6.73 4.28
N VAL A 77 -2.63 5.61 3.69
CA VAL A 77 -2.99 5.22 2.31
C VAL A 77 -3.95 4.04 2.35
N GLY A 78 -5.18 4.28 1.90
CA GLY A 78 -6.23 3.29 1.77
C GLY A 78 -6.90 3.39 0.40
N GLU A 79 -6.27 2.80 -0.61
CA GLU A 79 -6.64 2.86 -2.02
C GLU A 79 -7.38 1.59 -2.53
N ASP A 80 -7.55 0.57 -1.70
CA ASP A 80 -8.26 -0.65 -2.09
C ASP A 80 -9.75 -0.39 -2.38
N CYS A 81 -10.21 -0.79 -3.57
CA CYS A 81 -11.57 -0.64 -4.05
C CYS A 81 -12.42 -1.90 -3.86
N ALA A 82 -11.89 -2.98 -3.27
CA ALA A 82 -12.59 -4.25 -3.13
C ALA A 82 -13.87 -4.16 -2.29
N LEU A 83 -13.82 -3.41 -1.17
CA LEU A 83 -14.85 -3.47 -0.14
C LEU A 83 -15.76 -2.22 -0.21
N PRO A 84 -17.07 -2.38 -0.48
CA PRO A 84 -18.02 -1.28 -0.43
C PRO A 84 -18.35 -0.87 1.02
N PRO A 85 -18.85 0.34 1.28
CA PRO A 85 -19.38 0.73 2.60
C PRO A 85 -20.63 -0.09 2.99
N PRO A 86 -20.93 -0.27 4.31
CA PRO A 86 -20.19 0.21 5.48
C PRO A 86 -18.95 -0.67 5.72
N ARG A 87 -17.79 -0.02 5.76
CA ARG A 87 -16.47 -0.69 5.87
C ARG A 87 -16.27 -1.16 7.31
N GLY A 88 -15.43 -2.18 7.51
CA GLY A 88 -14.91 -2.49 8.85
C GLY A 88 -14.21 -1.27 9.47
N PHE A 89 -13.94 -1.31 10.77
CA PHE A 89 -13.45 -0.16 11.55
C PHE A 89 -12.24 0.58 10.94
N ALA A 90 -11.37 -0.10 10.20
CA ALA A 90 -10.15 0.47 9.62
C ALA A 90 -10.36 1.26 8.30
N GLY A 91 -11.42 0.99 7.53
CA GLY A 91 -11.62 1.59 6.20
C GLY A 91 -11.05 0.76 5.03
N ARG A 92 -10.65 1.41 3.93
CA ARG A 92 -10.06 0.76 2.73
C ARG A 92 -8.63 0.32 3.04
N ARG A 93 -8.22 -0.89 2.66
CA ARG A 93 -6.82 -1.36 2.82
C ARG A 93 -5.87 -0.53 1.97
N GLY A 94 -4.59 -0.50 2.34
CA GLY A 94 -3.50 0.02 1.50
C GLY A 94 -2.81 -1.12 0.75
N LEU A 95 -2.76 -1.09 -0.58
CA LEU A 95 -2.17 -2.13 -1.43
C LEU A 95 -1.06 -1.53 -2.32
N ALA A 96 -0.90 -2.06 -3.54
CA ALA A 96 0.17 -1.70 -4.46
C ALA A 96 0.13 -0.22 -4.89
N GLY A 97 -1.05 0.40 -4.95
CA GLY A 97 -1.23 1.80 -5.36
C GLY A 97 -0.45 2.79 -4.49
N THR A 98 -0.09 2.38 -3.27
CA THR A 98 0.77 3.14 -2.36
C THR A 98 2.11 3.55 -2.99
N ILE A 99 2.64 2.76 -3.93
CA ILE A 99 3.89 3.09 -4.66
C ILE A 99 3.76 4.41 -5.44
N LEU A 100 2.58 4.72 -5.99
CA LEU A 100 2.36 5.99 -6.69
C LEU A 100 2.40 7.18 -5.72
N VAL A 101 1.88 6.99 -4.50
CA VAL A 101 1.97 7.99 -3.42
C VAL A 101 3.43 8.23 -3.04
N TYR A 102 4.23 7.17 -2.94
CA TYR A 102 5.67 7.27 -2.70
C TYR A 102 6.37 8.09 -3.79
N LYS A 103 6.01 7.85 -5.05
CA LYS A 103 6.61 8.55 -6.19
C LYS A 103 6.29 10.05 -6.18
N VAL A 104 5.07 10.43 -5.83
CA VAL A 104 4.65 11.84 -5.71
C VAL A 104 5.35 12.51 -4.53
N ALA A 105 5.30 11.89 -3.34
CA ALA A 105 5.96 12.43 -2.14
C ALA A 105 7.47 12.59 -2.33
N GLY A 106 8.13 11.56 -2.88
CA GLY A 106 9.55 11.60 -3.18
C GLY A 106 9.92 12.67 -4.22
N ALA A 107 9.07 12.90 -5.23
CA ALA A 107 9.27 13.97 -6.20
C ALA A 107 9.10 15.36 -5.58
N ALA A 108 8.07 15.57 -4.75
CA ALA A 108 7.83 16.82 -4.02
C ALA A 108 9.03 17.15 -3.12
N ALA A 109 9.54 16.18 -2.36
CA ALA A 109 10.72 16.39 -1.53
C ALA A 109 11.99 16.65 -2.33
N ALA A 110 12.22 15.91 -3.41
CA ALA A 110 13.38 16.14 -4.28
C ALA A 110 13.35 17.54 -4.92
N ALA A 111 12.17 18.13 -5.11
CA ALA A 111 11.98 19.52 -5.54
C ALA A 111 12.19 20.56 -4.42
N GLY A 112 12.44 20.13 -3.17
CA GLY A 112 12.77 21.02 -2.06
C GLY A 112 11.57 21.60 -1.32
N LEU A 113 10.38 21.02 -1.47
CA LEU A 113 9.18 21.42 -0.75
C LEU A 113 9.32 21.17 0.77
N SER A 114 8.55 21.90 1.57
CA SER A 114 8.49 21.71 3.03
C SER A 114 7.87 20.37 3.40
N LEU A 115 8.07 19.90 4.63
CA LEU A 115 7.46 18.65 5.11
C LEU A 115 5.92 18.67 4.97
N GLU A 116 5.30 19.79 5.30
CA GLU A 116 3.87 20.01 5.23
C GLU A 116 3.36 19.99 3.77
N GLU A 117 4.10 20.61 2.86
CA GLU A 117 3.79 20.61 1.42
C GLU A 117 3.93 19.21 0.82
N VAL A 118 5.00 18.47 1.18
CA VAL A 118 5.18 17.07 0.76
C VAL A 118 4.07 16.18 1.30
N ALA A 119 3.66 16.37 2.55
CA ALA A 119 2.53 15.64 3.15
C ALA A 119 1.21 15.95 2.44
N ALA A 120 0.99 17.21 2.04
CA ALA A 120 -0.19 17.61 1.29
C ALA A 120 -0.24 16.96 -0.11
N GLU A 121 0.89 16.95 -0.84
CA GLU A 121 1.00 16.27 -2.14
C GLU A 121 0.77 14.75 -2.02
N ALA A 122 1.35 14.12 -0.99
CA ALA A 122 1.16 12.71 -0.71
C ALA A 122 -0.31 12.38 -0.37
N LYS A 123 -0.97 13.22 0.43
CA LYS A 123 -2.38 13.07 0.77
C LYS A 123 -3.27 13.24 -0.47
N CYS A 124 -3.01 14.25 -1.30
CA CYS A 124 -3.74 14.44 -2.54
C CYS A 124 -3.59 13.22 -3.46
N ALA A 125 -2.37 12.71 -3.61
CA ALA A 125 -2.13 11.49 -4.38
C ALA A 125 -2.87 10.28 -3.81
N SER A 126 -2.92 10.08 -2.49
CA SER A 126 -3.59 8.93 -1.88
C SER A 126 -5.11 8.94 -2.08
N GLU A 127 -5.72 10.13 -2.21
CA GLU A 127 -7.15 10.30 -2.50
C GLU A 127 -7.50 10.05 -3.97
N MET A 128 -6.51 10.05 -4.87
CA MET A 128 -6.68 9.89 -6.32
C MET A 128 -6.29 8.49 -6.84
N VAL A 129 -5.93 7.56 -5.96
CA VAL A 129 -5.51 6.19 -6.31
C VAL A 129 -6.59 5.18 -5.94
N GLY A 130 -6.83 4.23 -6.85
CA GLY A 130 -7.70 3.08 -6.64
C GLY A 130 -7.05 1.80 -7.13
N THR A 131 -7.07 0.77 -6.29
CA THR A 131 -6.51 -0.54 -6.58
C THR A 131 -7.60 -1.60 -6.45
N MET A 132 -7.70 -2.52 -7.42
CA MET A 132 -8.52 -3.72 -7.29
C MET A 132 -7.72 -4.92 -7.78
N GLY A 133 -7.57 -5.92 -6.92
CA GLY A 133 -6.81 -7.13 -7.20
C GLY A 133 -7.68 -8.36 -7.47
N VAL A 134 -7.05 -9.41 -7.97
CA VAL A 134 -7.60 -10.77 -8.06
C VAL A 134 -6.50 -11.76 -7.67
N ALA A 135 -6.87 -12.86 -7.03
CA ALA A 135 -5.96 -13.93 -6.66
C ALA A 135 -6.49 -15.29 -7.08
N PHE A 136 -5.60 -16.18 -7.51
CA PHE A 136 -5.89 -17.57 -7.90
C PHE A 136 -5.38 -18.60 -6.88
N SER A 137 -4.64 -18.11 -5.89
CA SER A 137 -4.05 -18.87 -4.80
C SER A 137 -4.02 -17.99 -3.55
N LEU A 138 -4.01 -18.62 -2.38
CA LEU A 138 -3.80 -17.93 -1.11
C LEU A 138 -2.30 -17.91 -0.79
N CYS A 139 -1.86 -16.84 -0.12
CA CYS A 139 -0.53 -16.84 0.49
C CYS A 139 -0.45 -18.00 1.49
N LYS A 140 0.52 -18.89 1.30
CA LYS A 140 0.85 -19.90 2.31
C LYS A 140 1.58 -19.19 3.44
N LEU A 141 0.85 -18.83 4.49
CA LEU A 141 1.45 -18.37 5.74
C LEU A 141 2.36 -19.48 6.28
N LEU A 142 3.54 -19.10 6.76
CA LEU A 142 4.43 -20.01 7.48
C LEU A 142 3.79 -20.30 8.85
N GLY A 143 2.94 -21.32 8.92
CA GLY A 143 2.20 -21.70 10.13
C GLY A 143 1.27 -22.89 9.89
N PRO A 144 0.69 -23.48 10.96
CA PRO A 144 -0.08 -24.73 10.88
C PRO A 144 -1.46 -24.59 10.22
N VAL A 145 -1.90 -23.37 9.89
CA VAL A 145 -3.23 -23.11 9.31
C VAL A 145 -3.07 -22.77 7.84
N THR A 146 -3.22 -23.78 6.99
CA THR A 146 -3.52 -23.56 5.57
C THR A 146 -5.01 -23.28 5.44
N SER A 147 -5.36 -22.08 4.94
CA SER A 147 -6.75 -21.79 4.56
C SER A 147 -7.03 -22.47 3.22
N ASP A 148 -8.06 -23.32 3.18
CA ASP A 148 -8.56 -23.94 1.93
C ASP A 148 -9.71 -23.13 1.31
N ARG A 149 -9.88 -21.86 1.70
CA ARG A 149 -10.98 -20.99 1.21
C ARG A 149 -11.03 -20.89 -0.31
N LEU A 150 -9.87 -20.99 -0.96
CA LEU A 150 -9.77 -20.92 -2.42
C LEU A 150 -9.62 -22.33 -2.99
N GLY A 151 -10.74 -22.93 -3.40
CA GLY A 151 -10.76 -24.24 -4.05
C GLY A 151 -10.14 -24.24 -5.44
N GLN A 152 -9.98 -25.43 -6.02
CA GLN A 152 -9.50 -25.56 -7.41
C GLN A 152 -10.42 -24.82 -8.38
N LYS A 153 -9.82 -24.15 -9.38
CA LYS A 153 -10.53 -23.36 -10.40
C LYS A 153 -11.39 -22.23 -9.85
N LYS A 154 -11.10 -21.75 -8.64
CA LYS A 154 -11.66 -20.53 -8.07
C LYS A 154 -10.66 -19.38 -8.15
N MET A 155 -11.20 -18.16 -8.17
CA MET A 155 -10.45 -16.93 -7.99
C MET A 155 -11.15 -16.06 -6.94
N GLU A 156 -10.38 -15.28 -6.20
CA GLU A 156 -10.88 -14.35 -5.20
C GLU A 156 -10.65 -12.91 -5.66
N LEU A 157 -11.74 -12.17 -5.77
CA LEU A 157 -11.74 -10.76 -6.14
C LEU A 157 -11.43 -9.92 -4.91
N GLY A 158 -10.38 -9.10 -4.97
CA GLY A 158 -10.02 -8.17 -3.92
C GLY A 158 -9.38 -8.85 -2.70
N LEU A 159 -8.63 -9.95 -2.87
CA LEU A 159 -7.84 -10.52 -1.79
C LEU A 159 -6.87 -9.48 -1.22
N GLY A 160 -6.77 -9.38 0.11
CA GLY A 160 -5.79 -8.50 0.75
C GLY A 160 -4.37 -9.07 0.72
N ILE A 161 -3.35 -8.20 0.85
CA ILE A 161 -1.93 -8.60 0.77
C ILE A 161 -1.46 -9.51 1.92
N HIS A 162 -2.23 -9.63 3.01
CA HIS A 162 -1.96 -10.59 4.09
C HIS A 162 -2.92 -11.79 4.07
N GLY A 163 -3.68 -11.97 2.99
CA GLY A 163 -4.64 -13.06 2.82
C GLY A 163 -6.03 -12.77 3.39
N GLU A 164 -6.31 -11.52 3.75
CA GLU A 164 -7.63 -11.10 4.22
C GLU A 164 -8.69 -11.40 3.14
N PRO A 165 -9.90 -11.86 3.53
CA PRO A 165 -10.98 -12.09 2.59
C PRO A 165 -11.20 -10.91 1.66
N GLY A 166 -11.45 -11.24 0.40
CA GLY A 166 -11.85 -10.28 -0.62
C GLY A 166 -13.36 -10.07 -0.66
N ALA A 167 -13.79 -9.44 -1.74
CA ALA A 167 -15.19 -9.13 -1.99
C ALA A 167 -16.01 -10.37 -2.37
N ALA A 168 -15.42 -11.31 -3.12
CA ALA A 168 -16.09 -12.51 -3.58
C ALA A 168 -15.10 -13.61 -4.00
N VAL A 169 -15.51 -14.87 -3.81
CA VAL A 169 -14.87 -16.04 -4.41
C VAL A 169 -15.77 -16.54 -5.54
N VAL A 170 -15.23 -16.64 -6.74
CA VAL A 170 -15.98 -17.01 -7.96
C VAL A 170 -15.19 -18.04 -8.76
N ASP A 171 -15.84 -18.71 -9.72
CA ASP A 171 -15.12 -19.55 -10.69
C ASP A 171 -14.17 -18.70 -11.53
N VAL A 172 -13.01 -19.26 -11.88
CA VAL A 172 -12.06 -18.62 -12.80
C VAL A 172 -12.78 -18.20 -14.08
N GLN A 173 -12.63 -16.93 -14.43
CA GLN A 173 -13.23 -16.34 -15.62
C GLN A 173 -12.17 -16.04 -16.70
N PRO A 174 -12.58 -15.87 -17.96
CA PRO A 174 -11.75 -15.28 -19.00
C PRO A 174 -11.16 -13.91 -18.60
N VAL A 175 -9.95 -13.61 -19.07
CA VAL A 175 -9.18 -12.43 -18.63
C VAL A 175 -9.89 -11.09 -18.91
N ASP A 176 -10.59 -11.00 -20.04
CA ASP A 176 -11.39 -9.83 -20.42
C ASP A 176 -12.54 -9.59 -19.45
N VAL A 177 -13.18 -10.65 -18.97
CA VAL A 177 -14.21 -10.59 -17.93
C VAL A 177 -13.60 -10.16 -16.60
N VAL A 178 -12.46 -10.73 -16.21
CA VAL A 178 -11.75 -10.34 -14.98
C VAL A 178 -11.40 -8.85 -15.01
N VAL A 179 -10.72 -8.39 -16.06
CA VAL A 179 -10.32 -6.98 -16.20
C VAL A 179 -11.55 -6.05 -16.17
N SER A 180 -12.64 -6.43 -16.84
CA SER A 180 -13.89 -5.69 -16.80
C SER A 180 -14.45 -5.56 -15.38
N LEU A 181 -14.43 -6.64 -14.60
CA LEU A 181 -14.86 -6.62 -13.19
C LEU A 181 -13.97 -5.73 -12.31
N LEU A 182 -12.64 -5.79 -12.49
CA LEU A 182 -11.72 -4.94 -11.73
C LEU A 182 -11.96 -3.46 -12.04
N LEU A 183 -12.06 -3.10 -13.32
CA LEU A 183 -12.32 -1.72 -13.75
C LEU A 183 -13.68 -1.21 -13.29
N GLN A 184 -14.73 -2.04 -13.33
CA GLN A 184 -16.05 -1.68 -12.80
C GLN A 184 -15.99 -1.30 -11.31
N LYS A 185 -15.16 -1.99 -10.52
CA LYS A 185 -14.98 -1.65 -9.10
C LYS A 185 -14.17 -0.38 -8.89
N ILE A 186 -13.09 -0.18 -9.65
CA ILE A 186 -12.26 1.02 -9.56
C ILE A 186 -13.05 2.27 -9.98
N LEU A 187 -13.84 2.16 -11.05
CA LEU A 187 -14.57 3.26 -11.67
C LEU A 187 -16.04 3.36 -11.23
N SER A 188 -16.43 2.65 -10.16
CA SER A 188 -17.82 2.60 -9.69
C SER A 188 -18.29 3.99 -9.26
N PRO A 189 -19.32 4.57 -9.91
CA PRO A 189 -19.89 5.85 -9.50
C PRO A 189 -20.60 5.78 -8.15
N GLU A 190 -21.03 4.59 -7.72
CA GLU A 190 -21.68 4.37 -6.42
C GLU A 190 -20.69 4.55 -5.27
N THR A 191 -19.47 4.06 -5.43
CA THR A 191 -18.41 4.23 -4.42
C THR A 191 -17.64 5.52 -4.58
N ASN A 192 -17.46 5.97 -5.83
CA ASN A 192 -16.67 7.14 -6.23
C ASN A 192 -15.30 7.20 -5.53
N TYR A 193 -14.64 6.04 -5.39
CA TYR A 193 -13.34 5.93 -4.72
C TYR A 193 -12.19 6.58 -5.50
N VAL A 194 -12.34 6.68 -6.82
CA VAL A 194 -11.45 7.42 -7.70
C VAL A 194 -12.31 8.40 -8.49
N PRO A 195 -12.19 9.72 -8.26
CA PRO A 195 -13.01 10.73 -8.91
C PRO A 195 -12.49 10.99 -10.34
N ILE A 196 -12.73 10.05 -11.24
CA ILE A 196 -12.29 10.11 -12.64
C ILE A 196 -13.47 10.35 -13.58
N THR A 197 -13.24 11.19 -14.58
CA THR A 197 -14.20 11.59 -15.61
C THR A 197 -13.61 11.42 -17.01
N ARG A 198 -14.47 11.49 -18.03
CA ARG A 198 -14.05 11.33 -19.43
C ARG A 198 -13.13 12.48 -19.83
N GLY A 199 -11.92 12.13 -20.31
CA GLY A 199 -10.91 13.10 -20.74
C GLY A 199 -9.75 13.25 -19.76
N ASP A 200 -9.87 12.68 -18.56
CA ASP A 200 -8.78 12.67 -17.59
C ASP A 200 -7.59 11.83 -18.08
N ARG A 201 -6.40 12.28 -17.72
CA ARG A 201 -5.16 11.52 -17.95
C ARG A 201 -4.92 10.61 -16.76
N VAL A 202 -4.65 9.35 -17.03
CA VAL A 202 -4.46 8.33 -16.00
C VAL A 202 -3.07 7.71 -16.05
N VAL A 203 -2.61 7.26 -14.89
CA VAL A 203 -1.51 6.30 -14.77
C VAL A 203 -2.14 4.94 -14.48
N LEU A 204 -1.85 3.94 -15.32
CA LEU A 204 -2.25 2.57 -15.10
C LEU A 204 -1.05 1.75 -14.61
N MET A 205 -1.22 1.07 -13.49
CA MET A 205 -0.22 0.14 -12.95
C MET A 205 -0.81 -1.26 -12.88
N VAL A 206 -0.16 -2.21 -13.55
CA VAL A 206 -0.46 -3.64 -13.43
C VAL A 206 0.56 -4.25 -12.49
N ASN A 207 0.10 -4.76 -11.35
CA ASN A 207 0.95 -5.34 -10.32
C ASN A 207 0.67 -6.84 -10.19
N GLY A 208 1.68 -7.68 -10.43
CA GLY A 208 1.60 -9.12 -10.18
C GLY A 208 1.69 -9.42 -8.69
N HIS A 209 0.94 -10.43 -8.22
CA HIS A 209 1.00 -10.85 -6.83
C HIS A 209 1.95 -12.04 -6.71
N PRO A 210 2.96 -12.02 -5.82
CA PRO A 210 4.09 -12.97 -5.83
C PRO A 210 3.73 -14.46 -5.61
N PHE A 211 2.46 -14.77 -5.39
CA PHE A 211 1.98 -16.13 -5.10
C PHE A 211 1.08 -16.72 -6.20
N ASP A 212 0.84 -16.00 -7.30
CA ASP A 212 -0.04 -16.43 -8.40
C ASP A 212 0.51 -17.58 -9.26
N GLY A 213 1.71 -18.09 -8.93
CA GLY A 213 2.33 -19.23 -9.63
C GLY A 213 2.75 -18.90 -11.07
N THR A 214 2.67 -17.63 -11.50
CA THR A 214 3.17 -17.19 -12.82
C THR A 214 4.66 -16.86 -12.81
N TYR A 215 5.26 -16.73 -11.63
CA TYR A 215 6.72 -16.68 -11.46
C TYR A 215 7.29 -18.10 -11.48
N ASP A 216 7.47 -18.67 -12.67
CA ASP A 216 8.71 -19.40 -12.89
C ASP A 216 9.83 -18.36 -12.76
N CYS A 217 10.76 -18.54 -11.83
CA CYS A 217 11.92 -17.66 -11.65
C CYS A 217 12.90 -17.68 -12.84
N SER A 218 12.46 -18.11 -14.03
CA SER A 218 13.21 -18.10 -15.28
C SER A 218 12.79 -16.91 -16.15
N TRP A 219 13.28 -15.71 -15.81
CA TRP A 219 13.20 -14.50 -16.64
C TRP A 219 14.03 -14.59 -17.95
N LYS A 220 14.05 -15.73 -18.65
CA LYS A 220 14.88 -15.92 -19.85
C LYS A 220 14.18 -15.73 -21.19
N ASN A 221 12.85 -15.69 -21.27
CA ASN A 221 12.16 -15.76 -22.58
C ASN A 221 11.08 -14.68 -22.83
N CYS A 222 11.14 -13.53 -22.16
CA CYS A 222 10.28 -12.39 -22.49
C CYS A 222 11.10 -11.14 -22.81
N LEU A 223 11.90 -11.22 -23.89
CA LEU A 223 12.27 -10.16 -24.83
C LEU A 223 12.62 -10.81 -26.18
#